data_AF-A0A1G9WJ14-F1
#
_entry.id   AF-A0A1G9WJ14-F1
#
_cell.length_a   1.000
_cell.length_b   1.000
_cell.length_c   1.000
_cell.angle_alpha   90.00
_cell.angle_beta   90.00
_cell.angle_gamma   90.00
#
_symmetry.space_group_name_H-M   'P 1'
#
loop_
_entity.id
_entity.type
_entity.pdbx_description
1 polymer ?
#
loop_
_entity_poly.entity_id
_entity_poly.type
_entity_poly.pdbx_seq_one_letter_code
_entity_poly.pdbx_strand_id
1 'polypeptide(L)' 'MKQLFPLHASIMVDSFDDIILDYEFSLVRLKENSIVCTYDQFVLEIQAESLHIKSMSSDRLHLHVQNLQFFNLTRKEKTV' A
#
# COMPACT_ATOMS: atom_id res chain seq x y z
N MET A 1 15.54 4.97 18.99
CA MET A 1 15.07 5.17 17.61
C MET A 1 13.55 5.04 17.63
N LYS A 2 12.81 6.10 17.27
CA LYS A 2 11.34 6.09 17.29
C LYS A 2 10.84 5.42 16.02
N GLN A 3 10.17 4.28 16.16
CA GLN A 3 9.47 3.59 15.07
C GLN A 3 8.37 4.50 14.53
N LEU A 4 8.45 4.84 13.25
CA LEU A 4 7.42 5.56 12.52
C LEU A 4 6.43 4.54 11.95
N PHE A 5 5.40 4.17 12.73
CA PHE A 5 4.23 3.38 12.31
C PHE A 5 4.54 1.97 11.73
N PRO A 6 3.57 1.03 11.72
CA PRO A 6 3.76 -0.30 11.13
C PRO A 6 3.73 -0.27 9.59
N LEU A 7 4.09 0.84 8.97
CA LEU A 7 4.23 0.95 7.53
C LEU A 7 5.72 1.24 7.28
N HIS A 8 6.51 0.21 6.92
CA HIS A 8 7.84 0.45 6.34
C HIS A 8 7.68 1.04 4.92
N ALA A 9 6.96 2.16 4.78
CA ALA A 9 7.11 3.03 3.64
C ALA A 9 8.43 3.78 3.85
N SER A 10 9.53 3.18 3.39
CA SER A 10 10.80 3.90 3.25
C SER A 10 10.64 4.89 2.11
N ILE A 11 10.10 6.07 2.41
CA ILE A 11 9.83 7.12 1.41
C ILE A 11 11.16 7.84 1.10
N MET A 12 11.88 7.35 0.09
CA MET A 12 12.92 8.13 -0.59
C MET A 12 12.28 8.89 -1.74
N VAL A 13 12.38 10.22 -1.70
CA VAL A 13 11.52 11.19 -2.41
C VAL A 13 11.70 11.20 -3.94
N ASP A 14 12.67 10.45 -4.49
CA ASP A 14 13.07 10.63 -5.89
C ASP A 14 12.65 9.50 -6.86
N SER A 15 12.21 8.32 -6.38
CA SER A 15 11.78 7.21 -7.24
C SER A 15 10.99 6.15 -6.46
N PHE A 16 9.67 6.32 -6.39
CA PHE A 16 8.79 5.40 -5.65
C PHE A 16 8.47 4.15 -6.50
N ASP A 17 9.45 3.27 -6.63
CA ASP A 17 9.34 2.10 -7.52
C ASP A 17 8.74 0.88 -6.83
N ASP A 18 8.75 0.81 -5.49
CA ASP A 18 8.31 -0.35 -4.73
C ASP A 18 7.51 0.04 -3.49
N ILE A 19 6.36 -0.62 -3.30
CA ILE A 19 5.53 -0.53 -2.09
C ILE A 19 5.48 -1.91 -1.46
N ILE A 20 5.90 -1.99 -0.20
CA ILE A 20 5.83 -3.21 0.60
C ILE A 20 4.89 -2.96 1.78
N LEU A 21 3.83 -3.77 1.85
CA LEU A 21 3.00 -3.91 3.03
C LEU A 21 3.39 -5.23 3.66
N ASP A 22 4.16 -5.16 4.72
CA ASP A 22 4.23 -6.26 5.68
C ASP A 22 2.97 -6.14 6.56
N TYR A 23 2.48 -7.22 7.18
CA TYR A 23 1.22 -7.35 7.95
C TYR A 23 0.04 -7.95 7.18
N GLU A 24 -0.87 -8.54 7.95
CA GLU A 24 -2.11 -9.14 7.44
C GLU A 24 -2.94 -8.07 6.73
N PHE A 25 -3.25 -8.32 5.46
CA PHE A 25 -4.05 -7.42 4.65
C PHE A 25 -5.18 -8.17 3.95
N SER A 26 -6.20 -7.43 3.55
CA SER A 26 -7.27 -7.92 2.70
C SER A 26 -7.33 -7.04 1.46
N LEU A 27 -7.15 -7.66 0.29
CA LEU A 27 -7.29 -7.01 -0.99
C LEU A 27 -8.78 -6.70 -1.23
N VAL A 28 -9.12 -5.42 -1.39
CA VAL A 28 -10.50 -4.97 -1.66
C VAL A 28 -10.73 -4.81 -3.16
N ARG A 29 -9.74 -4.25 -3.87
CA ARG A 29 -9.80 -4.02 -5.32
C ARG A 29 -8.39 -4.07 -5.89
N LEU A 30 -8.26 -4.72 -7.04
CA LEU A 30 -7.05 -4.72 -7.84
C LEU A 30 -7.40 -4.44 -9.30
N LYS A 31 -6.70 -3.48 -9.89
CA LYS A 31 -6.74 -3.14 -11.31
C LYS A 31 -5.29 -2.96 -11.79
N GLU A 32 -5.11 -2.86 -13.10
CA GLU A 32 -3.81 -2.66 -13.75
C GLU A 32 -3.02 -1.46 -13.19
N ASN A 33 -3.74 -0.39 -12.81
CA ASN A 33 -3.15 0.89 -12.43
C ASN A 33 -3.53 1.34 -11.00
N SER A 34 -4.31 0.52 -10.28
CA SER A 34 -4.78 0.88 -8.94
C SER A 34 -4.99 -0.34 -8.05
N ILE A 35 -4.76 -0.14 -6.77
CA ILE A 35 -5.01 -1.14 -5.73
C ILE A 35 -5.66 -0.47 -4.52
N VAL A 36 -6.64 -1.17 -3.96
CA VAL A 36 -7.24 -0.84 -2.68
C VAL A 36 -7.12 -2.06 -1.79
N CYS A 37 -6.48 -1.91 -0.65
CA CYS A 37 -6.40 -2.96 0.36
C CYS A 37 -6.68 -2.39 1.73
N THR A 38 -7.09 -3.26 2.64
CA THR A 38 -7.23 -2.92 4.05
C THR A 38 -6.20 -3.66 4.86
N TYR A 39 -5.68 -3.01 5.89
CA TYR A 39 -4.83 -3.62 6.90
C TYR A 39 -5.19 -2.96 8.23
N ASP A 40 -5.35 -3.77 9.28
CA ASP A 40 -5.85 -3.31 10.59
C ASP A 40 -7.08 -2.37 10.48
N GLN A 41 -6.91 -1.15 11.00
CA GLN A 41 -7.89 -0.07 11.03
C GLN A 41 -7.70 0.92 9.88
N PHE A 42 -7.03 0.52 8.80
CA PHE A 42 -6.73 1.39 7.67
C PHE A 42 -7.17 0.80 6.34
N VAL A 43 -7.41 1.71 5.40
CA VAL A 43 -7.64 1.48 3.97
C VAL A 43 -6.50 2.19 3.25
N LEU A 44 -5.75 1.44 2.46
CA LEU A 44 -4.74 1.94 1.57
C LEU A 44 -5.29 1.98 0.15
N GLU A 45 -5.09 3.10 -0.51
CA GLU A 45 -5.46 3.33 -1.90
C GLU A 45 -4.24 3.83 -2.65
N ILE A 46 -3.86 3.12 -3.71
CA ILE A 46 -2.73 3.47 -4.57
C ILE A 46 -3.24 3.55 -6.00
N GLN A 47 -2.83 4.59 -6.71
CA GLN A 47 -2.97 4.72 -8.15
C GLN A 47 -1.63 5.12 -8.75
N ALA A 48 -1.28 4.49 -9.87
CA ALA A 48 -0.04 4.74 -10.59
C ALA A 48 -0.29 4.61 -12.10
N GLU A 49 0.72 4.87 -12.91
CA GLU A 49 0.65 4.57 -14.35
C GLU A 49 0.53 3.06 -14.60
N SER A 50 1.35 2.27 -13.90
CA SER A 50 1.27 0.81 -13.87
C SER A 50 1.57 0.26 -12.48
N LEU A 51 0.87 -0.80 -12.09
CA LEU A 51 1.11 -1.57 -10.86
C LEU A 51 1.37 -3.04 -11.19
N HIS A 52 2.47 -3.59 -10.67
CA HIS A 52 2.78 -5.01 -10.78
C HIS A 52 2.97 -5.63 -9.40
N ILE A 53 2.23 -6.69 -9.09
CA ILE A 53 2.47 -7.47 -7.88
C ILE A 53 3.74 -8.30 -8.09
N LYS A 54 4.84 -7.92 -7.42
CA LYS A 54 6.10 -8.69 -7.40
C LYS A 54 5.95 -9.97 -6.59
N SER A 55 5.29 -9.88 -5.44
CA SER A 55 4.97 -11.04 -4.59
C SER A 55 3.77 -10.76 -3.69
N MET A 56 3.00 -11.80 -3.37
CA MET A 56 1.85 -11.72 -2.48
C MET A 56 1.74 -12.97 -1.62
N SER A 57 1.70 -12.79 -0.30
CA SER A 57 1.36 -13.79 0.71
C SER A 57 0.26 -13.24 1.63
N SER A 58 -0.19 -14.02 2.60
CA SER A 58 -1.20 -13.60 3.59
C SER A 58 -0.74 -12.42 4.47
N ASP A 59 0.57 -12.28 4.63
CA ASP A 59 1.24 -11.36 5.56
C ASP A 59 2.13 -10.36 4.85
N ARG A 60 2.20 -10.40 3.51
CA ARG A 60 3.04 -9.49 2.73
C ARG A 60 2.49 -9.22 1.34
N LEU A 61 2.42 -7.95 0.97
CA LEU A 61 2.16 -7.48 -0.37
C LEU A 61 3.35 -6.65 -0.87
N HIS A 62 3.96 -7.06 -1.98
CA HIS A 62 5.01 -6.31 -2.64
C HIS A 62 4.54 -5.88 -4.03
N LEU A 63 4.40 -4.58 -4.21
CA LEU A 63 4.02 -3.93 -5.46
C LEU A 63 5.24 -3.23 -6.04
N HIS A 64 5.48 -3.44 -7.32
CA HIS A 64 6.24 -2.51 -8.14
C HIS A 64 5.29 -1.45 -8.70
N VAL A 65 5.68 -0.19 -8.59
CA VAL A 65 4.89 0.97 -8.96
C VAL A 65 5.64 1.74 -10.02
N GLN A 66 5.03 1.99 -11.16
CA GLN A 66 5.57 2.90 -12.17
C GLN A 66 4.81 4.20 -12.10
N ASN A 67 5.51 5.30 -11.81
CA ASN A 67 4.97 6.66 -11.77
C ASN A 67 3.74 6.78 -10.85
N LEU A 68 4.00 6.84 -9.54
CA LEU A 68 2.96 6.97 -8.51
C LEU A 68 2.17 8.28 -8.71
N GLN A 69 0.86 8.15 -8.95
CA GLN A 69 -0.03 9.28 -9.17
C GLN A 69 -0.79 9.66 -7.88
N PHE A 70 -1.13 8.65 -7.08
CA PHE A 70 -1.90 8.82 -5.85
C PHE A 70 -1.52 7.75 -4.83
N PHE A 71 -1.36 8.19 -3.58
CA PHE A 71 -1.18 7.33 -2.43
C PHE A 71 -1.98 7.93 -1.28
N ASN A 72 -2.94 7.18 -0.76
CA ASN A 72 -3.75 7.60 0.35
C ASN A 72 -3.91 6.49 1.38
N LEU A 73 -3.81 6.90 2.64
CA LEU A 73 -4.00 6.01 3.77
C LEU A 73 -5.06 6.58 4.70
N THR A 74 -6.24 5.97 4.67
CA THR A 74 -7.39 6.43 5.44
C THR A 74 -7.63 5.49 6.61
N ARG A 75 -7.83 6.03 7.82
CA ARG A 75 -8.30 5.23 8.94
C ARG A 75 -9.76 4.85 8.71
N LYS A 76 -10.11 3.58 8.86
CA LYS A 76 -11.51 3.11 8.96
C LYS A 76 -12.15 3.90 10.10
N GLU A 77 -13.03 4.85 9.78
CA GLU A 77 -13.79 5.54 10.81
C GLU A 77 -14.57 4.47 11.59
N LYS A 78 -14.50 4.51 12.92
CA LYS A 78 -15.46 3.77 13.73
C LYS A 78 -16.80 4.42 13.43
N THR A 79 -17.65 3.77 12.64
CA THR A 79 -19.07 4.06 12.66
C THR A 79 -19.52 3.85 14.10
N VAL A 80 -19.81 4.96 14.79
CA VAL A 80 -20.43 4.95 16.12
C VAL A 80 -21.88 4.52 15.97
#